data_AF-A0A3D3EPB2-F1
#
_entry.id   AF-A0A3D3EPB2-F1
#
_cell.length_a   1.000
_cell.length_b   1.000
_cell.length_c   1.000
_cell.angle_alpha   90.00
_cell.angle_beta   90.00
_cell.angle_gamma   90.00
#
_symmetry.space_group_name_H-M   'P 1'
#
loop_
_entity.id
_entity.type
_entity.pdbx_description
1 polymer ?
#
loop_
_entity_poly.entity_id
_entity_poly.type
_entity_poly.pdbx_seq_one_letter_code
_entity_poly.pdbx_strand_id
1 'polypeptide(L)'
;MNIGFEGEYFYPEKAITVGEITSLLQNVGYGYKDDTKKSDQNLITKEELAQSFIVELGLEKMADLSGIYQTGYADENSINTKYLGAVALAKGLDIMKADSSNCFNPKENVTRAEAVHYILKFLEVRREGIYR
;
A
#
# COMPACT_ATOMS: atom_id res chain seq x y z
N MET A 1 -3.26 20.17 -13.10
CA MET A 1 -3.34 19.32 -11.90
C MET A 1 -2.02 18.58 -11.81
N ASN A 2 -1.13 18.98 -10.89
CA ASN A 2 0.09 18.21 -10.64
C ASN A 2 -0.35 16.85 -10.08
N ILE A 3 0.16 15.77 -10.65
CA ILE A 3 -0.12 14.37 -10.27
C ILE A 3 0.44 14.01 -8.88
N GLY A 4 0.42 14.94 -7.92
CA GLY A 4 0.71 14.66 -6.52
C GLY A 4 2.07 15.10 -6.00
N PHE A 5 2.87 15.86 -6.75
CA PHE A 5 4.17 16.33 -6.25
C PHE A 5 4.30 17.85 -6.43
N GLU A 6 4.52 18.54 -5.31
CA GLU A 6 4.89 19.95 -5.32
C GLU A 6 6.30 20.10 -5.91
N GLY A 7 6.43 20.93 -6.95
CA GLY A 7 7.70 21.19 -7.65
C GLY A 7 7.71 20.78 -9.13
N GLU A 8 8.87 20.96 -9.77
CA GLU A 8 9.09 20.68 -11.20
C GLU A 8 9.48 19.22 -11.50
N TYR A 9 9.83 18.44 -10.48
CA TYR A 9 10.39 17.08 -10.61
C TYR A 9 9.65 16.05 -9.75
N PHE A 10 9.64 14.79 -10.20
CA PHE A 10 8.94 13.69 -9.53
C PHE A 10 9.64 13.21 -8.24
N TYR A 11 10.97 13.22 -8.20
CA TYR A 11 11.79 12.69 -7.09
C TYR A 11 11.46 11.24 -6.70
N PRO A 12 11.76 10.25 -7.56
CA PRO A 12 11.30 8.86 -7.39
C PRO A 12 11.71 8.22 -6.07
N GLU A 13 12.91 8.51 -5.59
CA GLU A 13 13.50 7.92 -4.37
C GLU A 13 13.06 8.61 -3.07
N LYS A 14 12.30 9.71 -3.15
CA LYS A 14 11.82 10.40 -1.97
C LYS A 14 10.73 9.56 -1.29
N ALA A 15 10.81 9.41 0.03
CA ALA A 15 9.75 8.79 0.81
C ALA A 15 8.43 9.56 0.67
N ILE A 16 7.34 8.85 0.44
CA ILE A 16 6.00 9.41 0.26
C ILE A 16 5.31 9.60 1.61
N THR A 17 4.52 10.68 1.73
CA THR A 17 3.68 10.90 2.91
C THR A 17 2.29 10.26 2.77
N VAL A 18 1.60 10.08 3.89
CA VAL A 18 0.19 9.67 3.94
C VAL A 18 -0.70 10.64 3.13
N GLY A 19 -0.43 11.94 3.20
CA GLY A 19 -1.18 12.94 2.45
C GLY A 19 -0.96 12.87 0.93
N GLU A 20 0.28 12.63 0.51
CA GLU A 20 0.63 12.45 -0.91
C GLU A 20 -0.06 11.19 -1.48
N ILE A 21 0.02 10.05 -0.79
CA ILE A 21 -0.61 8.80 -1.27
C ILE A 21 -2.14 8.87 -1.26
N THR A 22 -2.73 9.54 -0.27
CA THR A 22 -4.17 9.82 -0.22
C THR A 22 -4.59 10.65 -1.43
N SER A 23 -3.82 11.69 -1.75
CA SER A 23 -4.10 12.56 -2.90
C SER A 23 -3.98 11.81 -4.22
N LEU A 24 -2.97 10.93 -4.37
CA LEU A 24 -2.82 10.08 -5.55
C LEU A 24 -4.04 9.17 -5.76
N LEU A 25 -4.45 8.44 -4.72
CA LEU A 25 -5.61 7.56 -4.77
C LEU A 25 -6.89 8.33 -5.16
N GLN A 26 -7.12 9.50 -4.56
CA GLN A 26 -8.29 10.32 -4.88
C GLN A 26 -8.29 10.81 -6.32
N ASN A 27 -7.13 11.19 -6.85
CA ASN A 27 -6.99 11.62 -8.25
C ASN A 27 -7.31 10.50 -9.24
N VAL A 28 -7.10 9.23 -8.86
CA VAL A 28 -7.49 8.05 -9.65
C VAL A 28 -8.88 7.50 -9.29
N GLY A 29 -9.64 8.21 -8.46
CA GLY A 29 -11.04 7.88 -8.14
C GLY A 29 -11.24 6.95 -6.94
N TYR A 30 -10.22 6.75 -6.11
CA TYR A 30 -10.25 5.87 -4.93
C TYR A 30 -9.87 6.61 -3.64
N GLY A 31 -10.07 5.98 -2.49
CA GLY A 31 -9.78 6.57 -1.19
C GLY A 31 -10.92 7.42 -0.66
N TYR A 32 -10.96 7.53 0.67
CA TYR A 32 -11.95 8.34 1.37
C TYR A 32 -11.73 9.82 1.08
N LYS A 33 -12.83 10.56 0.87
CA LYS A 33 -12.85 12.03 0.80
C LYS A 33 -12.71 12.63 2.19
N ASP A 34 -11.63 12.27 2.88
CA ASP A 34 -11.22 12.89 4.13
C ASP A 34 -10.09 13.86 3.82
N ASP A 35 -10.45 15.14 3.65
CA ASP A 35 -9.48 16.18 3.31
C ASP A 35 -8.47 16.42 4.45
N THR A 36 -8.76 15.97 5.69
CA THR A 36 -7.83 16.12 6.82
C THR A 36 -6.58 15.26 6.64
N LYS A 37 -6.69 14.13 5.94
CA LYS A 37 -5.54 13.24 5.66
C LYS A 37 -4.62 13.77 4.58
N LYS A 38 -5.08 14.66 3.70
CA LYS A 38 -4.25 15.23 2.61
C LYS A 38 -3.08 16.06 3.13
N SER A 39 -3.24 16.67 4.29
CA SER A 39 -2.18 17.43 4.95
C SER A 39 -1.25 16.57 5.80
N ASP A 40 -1.50 15.27 5.95
CA ASP A 40 -0.67 14.40 6.79
C ASP A 40 0.73 14.23 6.19
N GLN A 41 1.73 14.73 6.91
CA GLN A 41 3.13 14.71 6.52
C GLN A 41 3.88 13.47 7.05
N ASN A 42 3.21 12.59 7.79
CA ASN A 42 3.82 11.35 8.25
C ASN A 42 4.17 10.47 7.05
N LEU A 43 5.33 9.83 7.13
CA LEU A 43 5.73 8.81 6.17
C LEU A 43 4.91 7.54 6.41
N ILE A 44 4.73 6.76 5.35
CA ILE A 44 4.00 5.50 5.40
C ILE A 44 4.94 4.33 5.14
N THR A 45 4.85 3.30 5.97
CA THR A 45 5.62 2.07 5.80
C THR A 45 4.96 1.10 4.82
N LYS A 46 5.73 0.12 4.30
CA LYS A 46 5.20 -0.92 3.39
C LYS A 46 4.04 -1.72 4.01
N GLU A 47 4.11 -2.06 5.30
CA GLU A 47 3.04 -2.81 5.98
C GLU A 47 1.76 -1.98 6.19
N GLU A 48 1.89 -0.68 6.46
CA GLU A 48 0.75 0.23 6.59
C GLU A 48 0.07 0.51 5.25
N LEU A 49 0.86 0.60 4.18
CA LEU A 49 0.32 0.76 2.84
C LEU A 49 -0.40 -0.50 2.36
N ALA A 50 0.12 -1.69 2.66
CA ALA A 50 -0.57 -2.95 2.38
C ALA A 50 -1.96 -2.97 3.05
N GLN A 51 -2.05 -2.59 4.33
CA GLN A 51 -3.35 -2.45 5.02
C GLN A 51 -4.28 -1.49 4.30
N SER A 52 -3.77 -0.32 3.89
CA SER A 52 -4.58 0.72 3.24
C SER A 52 -5.21 0.21 1.94
N PHE A 53 -4.46 -0.53 1.11
CA PHE A 53 -5.01 -1.14 -0.10
C PHE A 53 -6.07 -2.21 0.20
N ILE A 54 -5.81 -3.11 1.16
CA ILE A 54 -6.75 -4.17 1.52
C ILE A 54 -8.06 -3.60 2.09
N VAL A 55 -7.98 -2.52 2.88
CA VAL A 55 -9.16 -1.77 3.34
C VAL A 55 -9.91 -1.16 2.15
N GLU A 56 -9.21 -0.52 1.22
CA GLU A 56 -9.81 0.09 0.02
C GLU A 56 -10.47 -0.95 -0.91
N LEU A 57 -9.98 -2.20 -0.90
CA LEU A 57 -10.60 -3.34 -1.58
C LEU A 57 -11.82 -3.91 -0.83
N GLY A 58 -12.09 -3.46 0.40
CA GLY A 58 -13.18 -3.95 1.25
C GLY A 58 -12.89 -5.29 1.92
N LEU A 59 -11.61 -5.67 2.03
CA LEU A 59 -11.15 -6.96 2.54
C LEU A 59 -10.63 -6.91 3.99
N GLU A 60 -10.79 -5.78 4.69
CA GLU A 60 -10.34 -5.56 6.07
C GLU A 60 -10.74 -6.70 7.01
N LYS A 61 -12.02 -7.09 7.00
CA LYS A 61 -12.52 -8.18 7.86
C LYS A 61 -11.84 -9.52 7.61
N MET A 62 -11.38 -9.75 6.38
CA MET A 62 -10.60 -10.95 6.07
C MET A 62 -9.20 -10.78 6.64
N ALA A 63 -8.55 -9.65 6.36
CA ALA A 63 -7.21 -9.33 6.85
C ALA A 63 -7.06 -9.46 8.38
N ASP A 64 -8.12 -9.14 9.14
CA ASP A 64 -8.13 -9.20 10.60
C ASP A 64 -8.26 -10.63 11.17
N LEU A 65 -8.52 -11.63 10.33
CA LEU A 65 -8.58 -13.03 10.77
C LEU A 65 -7.21 -13.48 11.30
N SER A 66 -7.16 -13.75 12.60
CA SER A 66 -5.91 -14.08 13.28
C SER A 66 -5.55 -15.56 13.15
N GLY A 67 -4.26 -15.86 13.03
CA GLY A 67 -3.73 -17.23 13.10
C GLY A 67 -3.85 -18.05 11.81
N ILE A 68 -4.36 -17.48 10.72
CA ILE A 68 -4.53 -18.18 9.43
C ILE A 68 -3.57 -17.70 8.33
N TYR A 69 -2.88 -16.59 8.56
CA TYR A 69 -2.04 -15.95 7.56
C TYR A 69 -0.58 -16.35 7.69
N GLN A 70 0.01 -16.66 6.54
CA GLN A 70 1.45 -16.78 6.34
C GLN A 70 1.77 -16.08 5.02
N THR A 71 2.85 -15.32 5.01
CA THR A 71 3.38 -14.65 3.83
C THR A 71 4.42 -15.50 3.14
N GLY A 72 5.21 -16.29 3.89
CA GLY A 72 6.37 -17.01 3.36
C GLY A 72 7.53 -16.09 2.95
N TYR A 73 7.53 -14.83 3.38
CA TYR A 73 8.66 -13.93 3.22
C TYR A 73 9.77 -14.26 4.24
N ALA A 74 11.02 -14.01 3.85
CA ALA A 74 12.18 -14.30 4.70
C ALA A 74 12.17 -13.47 6.00
N ASP A 75 11.57 -12.29 5.94
CA ASP A 75 11.42 -11.32 7.03
C ASP A 75 9.98 -11.25 7.58
N GLU A 76 9.19 -12.32 7.45
CA GLU A 76 7.81 -12.39 7.95
C GLU A 76 7.70 -12.01 9.43
N ASN A 77 8.66 -12.44 10.25
CA ASN A 77 8.72 -12.13 11.68
C ASN A 77 8.92 -10.63 11.98
N SER A 78 9.31 -9.83 10.99
CA SER A 78 9.43 -8.37 11.10
C SER A 78 8.11 -7.65 10.80
N ILE A 79 7.11 -8.34 10.23
CA ILE A 79 5.79 -7.79 9.96
C ILE A 79 5.04 -7.66 11.29
N ASN A 80 4.40 -6.51 11.54
CA ASN A 80 3.55 -6.39 12.71
C ASN A 80 2.37 -7.35 12.58
N THR A 81 2.06 -8.09 13.64
CA THR A 81 0.97 -9.08 13.64
C THR A 81 -0.37 -8.50 13.19
N LYS A 82 -0.65 -7.22 13.47
CA LYS A 82 -1.88 -6.54 13.01
C LYS A 82 -1.95 -6.33 11.49
N TYR A 83 -0.82 -6.35 10.79
CA TYR A 83 -0.74 -6.14 9.34
C TYR A 83 -0.46 -7.44 8.58
N LEU A 84 -0.21 -8.55 9.27
CA LEU A 84 0.18 -9.82 8.66
C LEU A 84 -0.85 -10.29 7.62
N GLY A 85 -2.14 -10.21 7.96
CA GLY A 85 -3.20 -10.60 7.03
C GLY A 85 -3.29 -9.69 5.81
N ALA A 86 -3.13 -8.38 5.98
CA ALA A 86 -3.11 -7.47 4.85
C ALA A 86 -1.90 -7.67 3.94
N VAL A 87 -0.71 -7.91 4.50
CA VAL A 87 0.49 -8.22 3.71
C VAL A 87 0.32 -9.54 2.95
N ALA A 88 -0.25 -10.58 3.60
CA ALA A 88 -0.52 -11.86 2.95
C ALA A 88 -1.54 -11.72 1.81
N LEU A 89 -2.62 -10.96 2.00
CA LEU A 89 -3.61 -10.69 0.97
C LEU A 89 -3.03 -9.85 -0.17
N ALA A 90 -2.26 -8.80 0.13
CA ALA A 90 -1.61 -7.95 -0.87
C ALA A 90 -0.63 -8.75 -1.72
N LYS A 91 0.07 -9.72 -1.13
CA LYS A 91 0.89 -10.71 -1.85
C LYS A 91 0.03 -11.58 -2.76
N GLY A 92 -1.02 -12.20 -2.22
CA GLY A 92 -1.90 -13.11 -2.96
C GLY A 92 -2.62 -12.46 -4.13
N LEU A 93 -2.89 -11.15 -4.03
CA LEU A 93 -3.52 -10.33 -5.06
C LEU A 93 -2.52 -9.68 -6.02
N ASP A 94 -1.22 -9.96 -5.90
CA ASP A 94 -0.17 -9.39 -6.76
C ASP A 94 0.01 -7.86 -6.64
N ILE A 95 -0.41 -7.26 -5.52
CA ILE A 95 -0.35 -5.80 -5.31
C ILE A 95 1.04 -5.37 -4.84
N MET A 96 1.57 -6.07 -3.84
CA MET A 96 2.88 -5.78 -3.24
C MET A 96 3.67 -7.08 -3.11
N LYS A 97 4.91 -7.07 -3.61
CA LYS A 97 5.81 -8.22 -3.60
C LYS A 97 7.06 -7.92 -2.80
N ALA A 98 7.70 -8.98 -2.32
CA ALA A 98 9.04 -8.92 -1.79
C ALA A 98 10.07 -8.57 -2.88
N ASP A 99 11.25 -8.15 -2.43
CA ASP A 99 12.43 -7.94 -3.25
C ASP A 99 13.03 -9.26 -3.77
N SER A 100 14.15 -9.16 -4.49
CA SER A 100 14.87 -10.31 -5.05
C SER A 100 15.40 -11.29 -3.99
N SER A 101 15.50 -10.87 -2.73
CA SER A 101 15.95 -11.67 -1.59
C SER A 101 14.78 -12.30 -0.82
N ASN A 102 13.55 -12.18 -1.35
CA ASN A 102 12.31 -12.61 -0.70
C ASN A 102 12.03 -11.86 0.62
N CYS A 103 12.52 -10.62 0.77
CA CYS A 103 12.20 -9.74 1.88
C CYS A 103 11.13 -8.71 1.48
N PHE A 104 10.09 -8.56 2.31
CA PHE A 104 9.05 -7.55 2.12
C PHE A 104 9.47 -6.16 2.62
N ASN A 105 10.39 -6.13 3.58
CA ASN A 105 10.90 -4.95 4.26
C ASN A 105 9.77 -4.11 4.91
N PRO A 106 8.97 -4.70 5.82
CA PRO A 106 7.71 -4.12 6.30
C PRO A 106 7.85 -2.74 6.94
N LYS A 107 9.00 -2.44 7.54
CA LYS A 107 9.25 -1.19 8.27
C LYS A 107 9.86 -0.08 7.40
N GLU A 108 10.19 -0.36 6.14
CA GLU A 108 10.71 0.66 5.24
C GLU A 108 9.61 1.64 4.84
N ASN A 109 9.97 2.91 4.77
CA ASN A 109 9.11 3.94 4.19
C ASN A 109 9.01 3.75 2.68
N VAL A 110 7.82 3.91 2.14
CA VAL A 110 7.55 3.73 0.72
C VAL A 110 8.08 4.95 -0.05
N THR A 111 8.82 4.70 -1.14
CA THR A 111 9.25 5.76 -2.06
C THR A 111 8.11 6.18 -3.00
N ARG A 112 8.20 7.36 -3.61
CA ARG A 112 7.21 7.83 -4.60
C ARG A 112 7.10 6.89 -5.80
N ALA A 113 8.22 6.33 -6.26
CA ALA A 113 8.23 5.35 -7.36
C ALA A 113 7.51 4.05 -6.96
N GLU A 114 7.81 3.51 -5.79
CA GLU A 114 7.13 2.31 -5.25
C GLU A 114 5.63 2.56 -5.07
N ALA A 115 5.24 3.71 -4.50
CA ALA A 115 3.84 4.06 -4.28
C ALA A 115 3.04 4.06 -5.59
N VAL A 116 3.56 4.70 -6.65
CA VAL A 116 2.91 4.70 -7.97
C VAL A 116 2.84 3.28 -8.53
N HIS A 117 3.91 2.49 -8.41
CA HIS A 117 3.90 1.10 -8.85
C HIS A 117 2.81 0.28 -8.15
N TYR A 118 2.70 0.37 -6.82
CA TYR A 118 1.67 -0.35 -6.07
C TYR A 118 0.25 0.15 -6.35
N ILE A 119 0.05 1.45 -6.56
CA ILE A 119 -1.26 1.99 -6.97
C ILE A 119 -1.67 1.41 -8.33
N LEU A 120 -0.76 1.33 -9.30
CA LEU A 120 -1.07 0.72 -10.60
C LEU A 120 -1.49 -0.75 -10.45
N LYS A 121 -0.81 -1.52 -9.61
CA LYS A 121 -1.19 -2.90 -9.29
C LYS A 121 -2.54 -3.01 -8.58
N PHE A 122 -2.80 -2.14 -7.62
CA PHE A 122 -4.10 -2.04 -6.96
C PHE A 122 -5.23 -1.75 -7.98
N LEU A 123 -4.99 -0.84 -8.94
CA LEU A 123 -5.95 -0.52 -10.00
C LEU A 123 -6.20 -1.69 -10.96
N GLU A 124 -5.17 -2.49 -11.26
CA GLU A 124 -5.31 -3.73 -12.03
C GLU A 124 -6.28 -4.70 -11.33
N VAL A 125 -6.05 -4.98 -10.04
CA VAL A 125 -6.93 -5.85 -9.21
C VAL A 125 -8.35 -5.31 -9.17
N ARG A 126 -8.52 -3.99 -8.98
CA ARG A 126 -9.85 -3.35 -8.95
C ARG A 126 -10.62 -3.51 -10.26
N ARG A 127 -9.94 -3.35 -11.39
CA ARG A 127 -10.54 -3.48 -12.73
C ARG A 127 -10.91 -4.92 -13.05
N GLU A 128 -10.08 -5.88 -12.63
CA GLU A 128 -10.30 -7.31 -12.88
C GLU A 128 -11.42 -7.92 -12.04
N GLY A 129 -11.76 -7.27 -10.92
CA GLY A 129 -12.75 -7.74 -9.97
C GLY A 129 -12.18 -8.82 -9.04
N ILE A 130 -12.53 -8.72 -7.75
CA ILE A 130 -12.11 -9.67 -6.71
C ILE A 130 -13.02 -10.92 -6.71
N TYR A 131 -14.22 -10.80 -7.29
CA TYR A 131 -15.20 -11.87 -7.41
C TYR A 131 -15.25 -12.32 -8.87
N ARG A 132 -14.61 -13.44 -9.19
CA ARG A 132 -14.76 -14.15 -10.47
C ARG A 132 -15.56 -15.43 -10.25
#